data_AF-A0A661L0Z2-F1
#
_entry.id   AF-A0A661L0Z2-F1
#
_cell.length_a   1.000
_cell.length_b   1.000
_cell.length_c   1.000
_cell.angle_alpha   90.00
_cell.angle_beta   90.00
_cell.angle_gamma   90.00
#
_symmetry.space_group_name_H-M   'P 1'
#
loop_
_entity.id
_entity.type
_entity.pdbx_description
1 polymer ?
#
loop_
_entity_poly.entity_id
_entity_poly.type
_entity_poly.pdbx_seq_one_letter_code
_entity_poly.pdbx_strand_id
1 'polypeptide(L)'
;MHLASIGTFLHTGLKLPYGIWFGRVPEGEKVEEEEIEAKEPPLNMLIAMGMASFLCILTGVYPEILYNLLPYPVHFHPYTLNHVVGMTQLLLLTGAAFWLYIDKLGGEPKISVDTDWFYRKPGVLLLWFVSNPMQDLRLRLQSFFTRMVTNVASLSKNPILLPEITVRYFHLKIMNRLYQASGTYKDKADELKGLESRIAAAKEMRYDENVYRRPIGLGVLIAIIFLLVYGLIYFIRLR
;
A
#
# COMPACT_ATOMS: atom_id res chain seq x y z
N MET A 1 -10.30 -46.83 1.89
CA MET A 1 -10.91 -45.60 2.46
C MET A 1 -10.93 -45.58 3.99
N HIS A 2 -10.96 -46.72 4.69
CA HIS A 2 -11.02 -46.76 6.17
C HIS A 2 -9.88 -45.99 6.88
N LEU A 3 -8.65 -46.00 6.36
CA LEU A 3 -7.52 -45.28 6.96
C LEU A 3 -7.77 -43.76 7.04
N ALA A 4 -8.33 -43.17 5.99
CA ALA A 4 -8.66 -41.75 5.97
C ALA A 4 -9.76 -41.44 7.02
N SER A 5 -10.80 -42.27 7.09
CA SER A 5 -11.87 -42.12 8.09
C SER A 5 -11.37 -42.26 9.52
N ILE A 6 -10.47 -43.22 9.80
CA ILE A 6 -9.82 -43.40 11.11
C ILE A 6 -9.01 -42.15 11.46
N GLY A 7 -8.18 -41.66 10.53
CA GLY A 7 -7.35 -40.48 10.75
C GLY A 7 -8.16 -39.22 11.03
N THR A 8 -9.24 -39.00 10.27
CA THR A 8 -10.17 -37.89 10.52
C THR A 8 -10.82 -38.02 11.89
N PHE A 9 -11.39 -39.19 12.23
CA PHE A 9 -12.01 -39.40 13.55
C PHE A 9 -11.02 -39.19 14.70
N LEU A 10 -9.80 -39.70 14.58
CA LEU A 10 -8.74 -39.51 15.57
C LEU A 10 -8.38 -38.03 15.75
N HIS A 11 -8.27 -37.28 14.65
CA HIS A 11 -7.89 -35.86 14.70
C HIS A 11 -9.05 -34.96 15.13
N THR A 12 -10.16 -34.97 14.39
CA THR A 12 -11.28 -34.03 14.60
C THR A 12 -12.23 -34.49 15.69
N GLY A 13 -12.40 -35.80 15.87
CA GLY A 13 -13.34 -36.37 16.84
C GLY A 13 -12.74 -36.58 18.24
N LEU A 14 -11.43 -36.81 18.34
CA LEU A 14 -10.77 -37.11 19.62
C LEU A 14 -9.73 -36.05 20.00
N LYS A 15 -8.66 -35.88 19.20
CA LYS A 15 -7.52 -35.02 19.56
C LYS A 15 -7.90 -33.56 19.82
N LEU A 16 -8.65 -32.93 18.93
CA LEU A 16 -9.06 -31.52 19.07
C LEU A 16 -9.98 -31.32 20.29
N PRO A 17 -11.12 -32.03 20.42
CA PRO A 17 -11.96 -32.03 21.63
C PRO A 17 -11.17 -32.21 22.92
N TYR A 18 -10.32 -33.24 22.99
CA TYR A 18 -9.56 -33.53 24.19
C TYR A 18 -8.62 -32.37 24.55
N GLY A 19 -7.93 -31.78 23.57
CA GLY A 19 -7.07 -30.62 23.79
C GLY A 19 -7.83 -29.36 24.24
N ILE A 20 -9.07 -29.16 23.77
CA ILE A 20 -9.88 -27.97 24.13
C ILE A 20 -10.45 -28.08 25.54
N TRP A 21 -11.00 -29.25 25.92
CA TRP A 21 -11.70 -29.42 27.21
C TRP A 21 -10.82 -30.02 28.31
N PHE A 22 -9.86 -30.87 27.95
CA PHE A 22 -9.03 -31.63 28.89
C PHE A 22 -7.53 -31.38 28.68
N GLY A 23 -7.16 -30.38 27.87
CA GLY A 23 -5.79 -29.98 27.64
C GLY A 23 -5.14 -29.55 28.95
N ARG A 24 -4.05 -30.23 29.34
CA ARG A 24 -3.21 -29.83 30.46
C ARG A 24 -2.11 -28.92 29.95
N VAL A 25 -1.85 -27.83 30.67
CA VAL A 25 -0.65 -27.03 30.45
C VAL A 25 0.57 -27.94 30.68
N PRO A 26 1.52 -28.03 29.73
CA PRO A 26 2.73 -28.81 29.93
C PRO A 26 3.49 -28.35 31.18
N GLU A 27 3.97 -29.30 31.97
CA GLU A 27 4.72 -29.02 33.20
C GLU A 27 6.00 -28.24 32.85
N GLY A 28 6.09 -26.98 33.30
CA GLY A 28 7.24 -26.09 33.06
C GLY A 28 6.98 -24.94 32.08
N GLU A 29 5.83 -24.89 31.41
CA GLU A 29 5.44 -23.77 30.55
C GLU A 29 4.57 -22.77 31.33
N LYS A 30 5.06 -21.54 31.51
CA LYS A 30 4.29 -20.45 32.10
C LYS A 30 3.32 -19.92 31.05
N VAL A 31 2.09 -20.39 31.10
CA VAL A 31 1.00 -19.73 30.39
C VAL A 31 0.65 -18.49 31.19
N GLU A 32 0.74 -17.32 30.58
CA GLU A 32 0.14 -16.11 31.13
C GLU A 32 -1.37 -16.39 31.15
N GLU A 33 -1.91 -16.73 32.33
CA GLU A 33 -3.34 -16.96 32.54
C GLU A 33 -4.05 -15.61 32.45
N GLU A 34 -4.12 -15.03 31.25
CA GLU A 34 -5.19 -14.10 30.94
C GLU A 34 -6.47 -14.93 30.99
N GLU A 35 -7.24 -14.75 32.06
CA GLU A 35 -8.54 -15.37 32.25
C GLU A 35 -9.48 -14.79 31.19
N ILE A 36 -9.46 -15.38 29.99
CA ILE A 36 -10.35 -14.99 28.89
C ILE A 36 -11.76 -15.40 29.31
N GLU A 37 -12.59 -14.42 29.62
CA GLU A 37 -14.01 -14.64 29.92
C GLU A 37 -14.68 -15.26 28.69
N ALA A 38 -15.02 -16.56 28.79
CA ALA A 38 -15.67 -17.30 27.71
C ALA A 38 -17.11 -16.82 27.57
N LYS A 39 -17.34 -15.89 26.65
CA LYS A 39 -18.68 -15.36 26.34
C LYS A 39 -19.40 -16.26 25.35
N GLU A 40 -20.69 -16.51 25.59
CA GLU A 40 -21.54 -17.20 24.63
C GLU A 40 -21.66 -16.41 23.31
N PRO A 41 -21.69 -17.09 22.15
CA PRO A 41 -21.85 -16.43 20.86
C PRO A 41 -23.23 -15.76 20.73
N PRO A 42 -23.37 -14.73 19.88
CA PRO A 42 -24.63 -14.02 19.71
C PRO A 42 -25.73 -14.96 19.17
N LEU A 43 -26.99 -14.65 19.50
CA LEU A 43 -28.15 -15.47 19.18
C LEU A 43 -28.25 -15.86 17.70
N ASN A 44 -27.92 -14.95 16.77
CA ASN A 44 -27.93 -15.24 15.33
C ASN A 44 -26.99 -16.39 14.94
N MET A 45 -25.82 -16.47 15.60
CA MET A 45 -24.84 -17.54 15.38
C MET A 45 -25.34 -18.87 15.97
N LEU A 46 -25.97 -18.83 17.15
CA LEU A 46 -26.57 -20.02 17.78
C LEU A 46 -27.69 -20.60 16.92
N ILE A 47 -28.57 -19.76 16.37
CA ILE A 47 -29.64 -20.21 15.46
C ILE A 47 -29.03 -20.88 14.23
N ALA A 48 -28.03 -20.26 13.60
CA ALA A 48 -27.38 -20.83 12.42
C ALA A 48 -26.71 -22.19 12.72
N MET A 49 -26.00 -22.31 13.85
CA MET A 49 -25.41 -23.56 14.30
C MET A 49 -26.46 -24.63 14.59
N GLY A 50 -27.58 -24.24 15.23
CA GLY A 50 -28.71 -25.13 15.51
C GLY A 50 -29.40 -25.65 14.25
N MET A 51 -29.60 -24.79 13.25
CA MET A 51 -30.15 -25.21 11.95
C MET A 51 -29.19 -26.15 11.22
N ALA A 52 -27.90 -25.85 11.22
CA ALA A 52 -26.89 -26.70 10.57
C ALA A 52 -26.79 -28.07 11.24
N SER A 53 -26.74 -28.14 12.58
CA SER A 53 -26.70 -29.41 13.31
C SER A 53 -27.97 -30.24 13.09
N PHE A 54 -29.13 -29.58 13.07
CA PHE A 54 -30.41 -30.22 12.73
C PHE A 54 -30.37 -30.85 11.34
N LEU A 55 -29.88 -30.13 10.32
CA LEU A 55 -29.75 -30.68 8.96
C LEU A 55 -28.75 -31.85 8.89
N CYS A 56 -27.62 -31.77 9.59
CA CYS A 56 -26.66 -32.89 9.68
C CYS A 56 -27.30 -34.14 10.31
N ILE A 57 -28.08 -33.98 11.38
CA ILE A 57 -28.78 -35.10 12.03
C ILE A 57 -29.87 -35.66 11.11
N LEU A 58 -30.69 -34.79 10.50
CA LEU A 58 -31.79 -35.18 9.63
C LEU A 58 -31.30 -36.00 8.44
N THR A 59 -30.28 -35.50 7.73
CA THR A 59 -29.69 -36.17 6.57
C THR A 59 -28.89 -37.41 6.95
N GLY A 60 -28.31 -37.45 8.14
CA GLY A 60 -27.63 -38.63 8.66
C GLY A 60 -28.61 -39.77 8.96
N VAL A 61 -29.65 -39.50 9.75
CA VAL A 61 -30.64 -40.50 10.19
C VAL A 61 -31.56 -40.94 9.04
N TYR A 62 -31.97 -40.00 8.18
CA TYR A 62 -32.89 -40.27 7.08
C TYR A 62 -32.26 -39.89 5.72
N PRO A 63 -31.37 -40.74 5.16
CA PRO A 63 -30.63 -40.44 3.93
C PRO A 63 -31.50 -40.47 2.67
N GLU A 64 -32.73 -41.00 2.75
CA GLU A 64 -33.66 -41.08 1.60
C GLU A 64 -33.99 -39.69 1.05
N ILE A 65 -34.02 -38.64 1.89
CA ILE A 65 -34.20 -37.25 1.44
C ILE A 65 -33.16 -36.89 0.37
N LEU A 66 -31.91 -37.32 0.57
CA LEU A 66 -30.84 -37.05 -0.38
C LEU A 66 -30.93 -37.98 -1.59
N TYR A 67 -31.21 -39.26 -1.38
CA TYR A 67 -31.29 -40.25 -2.47
C TYR A 67 -32.40 -39.94 -3.47
N ASN A 68 -33.54 -39.41 -3.01
CA ASN A 68 -34.64 -39.00 -3.88
C ASN A 68 -34.29 -37.80 -4.79
N LEU A 69 -33.26 -37.03 -4.44
CA LEU A 69 -32.80 -35.90 -5.25
C LEU A 69 -31.78 -36.31 -6.31
N LEU A 70 -31.21 -37.52 -6.20
CA LEU A 70 -30.19 -37.97 -7.14
C LEU A 70 -30.82 -38.39 -8.49
N PRO A 71 -30.16 -38.05 -9.63
CA PRO A 71 -30.67 -38.40 -10.96
C PRO A 71 -30.53 -39.90 -11.30
N TYR A 72 -29.73 -40.65 -10.53
CA TYR A 72 -29.48 -42.07 -10.75
C TYR A 72 -29.87 -42.89 -9.51
N PRO A 73 -30.40 -44.12 -9.69
CA PRO A 73 -30.81 -44.96 -8.57
C PRO A 73 -29.61 -45.40 -7.72
N VAL A 74 -29.74 -45.28 -6.39
CA VAL A 74 -28.74 -45.69 -5.41
C VAL A 74 -29.28 -46.83 -4.56
N HIS A 75 -28.57 -47.96 -4.52
CA HIS A 75 -28.93 -49.16 -3.75
C HIS A 75 -28.06 -49.36 -2.51
N PHE A 76 -27.60 -48.27 -1.89
CA PHE A 76 -26.74 -48.33 -0.71
C PHE A 76 -27.56 -48.21 0.58
N HIS A 77 -27.40 -49.20 1.48
CA HIS A 77 -28.09 -49.22 2.77
C HIS A 77 -27.08 -48.99 3.92
N PRO A 78 -26.95 -47.76 4.44
CA PRO A 78 -25.94 -47.41 5.43
C PRO A 78 -26.12 -48.12 6.78
N TYR A 79 -27.37 -48.40 7.16
CA TYR A 79 -27.73 -48.97 8.48
C TYR A 79 -27.89 -50.49 8.48
N THR A 80 -27.17 -51.20 7.61
CA THR A 80 -27.13 -52.66 7.67
C THR A 80 -26.27 -53.12 8.87
N LEU A 81 -26.65 -54.24 9.49
CA LEU A 81 -25.98 -54.75 10.70
C LEU A 81 -24.46 -54.87 10.53
N ASN A 82 -24.00 -55.41 9.40
CA ASN A 82 -22.57 -55.59 9.12
C ASN A 82 -21.81 -54.25 9.09
N HIS A 83 -22.40 -53.21 8.49
CA HIS A 83 -21.77 -51.89 8.42
C HIS A 83 -21.71 -51.23 9.79
N VAL A 84 -22.81 -51.26 10.55
CA VAL A 84 -22.89 -50.64 11.87
C VAL A 84 -21.89 -51.28 12.82
N VAL A 85 -21.88 -52.62 12.91
CA VAL A 85 -20.95 -53.35 13.79
C VAL A 85 -19.50 -53.09 13.41
N GLY A 86 -19.16 -53.16 12.12
CA GLY A 86 -17.80 -52.90 11.65
C GLY A 86 -17.33 -51.47 11.96
N MET A 87 -18.19 -50.48 11.76
CA MET A 87 -17.85 -49.08 12.09
C MET A 87 -17.74 -48.86 13.60
N THR A 88 -18.63 -49.43 14.41
CA THR A 88 -18.53 -49.35 15.88
C THR A 88 -17.24 -49.98 16.38
N GLN A 89 -16.86 -51.16 15.89
CA GLN A 89 -15.59 -51.81 16.25
C GLN A 89 -14.39 -50.93 15.91
N LEU A 90 -14.39 -50.33 14.72
CA LEU A 90 -13.32 -49.44 14.26
C LEU A 90 -13.23 -48.16 15.09
N LEU A 91 -14.37 -47.53 15.41
CA LEU A 91 -14.41 -46.32 16.27
C LEU A 91 -13.95 -46.63 17.70
N LEU A 92 -14.37 -47.76 18.27
CA LEU A 92 -13.95 -48.20 19.60
C LEU A 92 -12.44 -48.49 19.65
N LEU A 93 -11.91 -49.19 18.66
CA LEU A 93 -10.47 -49.47 18.58
C LEU A 93 -9.66 -48.18 18.40
N THR A 94 -10.16 -47.24 17.60
CA THR A 94 -9.51 -45.93 17.42
C THR A 94 -9.53 -45.12 18.71
N GLY A 95 -10.65 -45.13 19.45
CA GLY A 95 -10.76 -44.50 20.77
C GLY A 95 -9.82 -45.12 21.80
N ALA A 96 -9.71 -46.45 21.82
CA ALA A 96 -8.76 -47.16 22.68
C ALA A 96 -7.30 -46.82 22.33
N ALA A 97 -6.97 -46.78 21.04
CA ALA A 97 -5.64 -46.38 20.57
C ALA A 97 -5.31 -44.93 20.94
N PHE A 98 -6.28 -44.02 20.80
CA PHE A 98 -6.15 -42.62 21.22
C PHE A 98 -5.84 -42.52 22.72
N TRP A 99 -6.60 -43.23 23.56
CA TRP A 99 -6.41 -43.24 25.00
C TRP A 99 -5.01 -43.72 25.40
N LEU A 100 -4.50 -44.76 24.74
CA LEU A 100 -3.14 -45.27 24.99
C LEU A 100 -2.03 -44.33 24.53
N TYR A 101 -2.28 -43.48 23.53
CA TYR A 101 -1.26 -42.60 22.93
C TYR A 101 -1.44 -41.11 23.26
N ILE A 102 -2.33 -40.78 24.19
CA ILE A 102 -2.75 -39.41 24.47
C ILE A 102 -1.57 -38.48 24.77
N ASP A 103 -0.60 -38.96 25.55
CA ASP A 103 0.60 -38.21 25.94
C ASP A 103 1.54 -37.92 24.76
N LYS A 104 1.50 -38.75 23.71
CA LYS A 104 2.31 -38.59 22.49
C LYS A 104 1.62 -37.78 21.40
N LEU A 105 0.33 -37.46 21.57
CA LEU A 105 -0.47 -36.75 20.57
C LEU A 105 -0.43 -35.23 20.72
N GLY A 106 0.27 -34.71 21.74
CA GLY A 106 0.46 -33.28 21.97
C GLY A 106 1.04 -32.55 20.73
N GLY A 107 0.57 -31.32 20.51
CA GLY A 107 1.16 -30.44 19.50
C GLY A 107 2.35 -29.68 20.08
N GLU A 108 3.46 -29.62 19.36
CA GLU A 108 4.54 -28.70 19.68
C GLU A 108 4.15 -27.28 19.21
N PRO A 109 4.44 -26.21 19.98
CA PRO A 109 4.19 -24.84 19.57
C PRO A 109 5.11 -24.47 18.40
N LYS A 110 4.66 -24.79 17.19
CA LYS A 110 5.34 -24.50 15.93
C LYS A 110 4.49 -23.55 15.11
N ILE A 111 5.16 -22.55 14.53
CA ILE A 111 4.53 -21.68 13.53
C ILE A 111 4.45 -22.47 12.22
N SER A 112 3.25 -22.90 11.83
CA SER A 112 3.03 -23.54 10.54
C SER A 112 3.16 -22.52 9.41
N VAL A 113 4.33 -22.47 8.79
CA VAL A 113 4.53 -21.73 7.54
C VAL A 113 4.04 -22.61 6.40
N ASP A 114 2.72 -22.59 6.19
CA ASP A 114 2.06 -23.24 5.06
C ASP A 114 2.09 -22.28 3.85
N THR A 115 0.93 -21.93 3.30
CA THR A 115 0.81 -21.10 2.09
C THR A 115 0.72 -19.59 2.37
N ASP A 116 0.55 -19.20 3.64
CA ASP A 116 0.44 -17.79 4.06
C ASP A 116 1.68 -16.94 3.68
N TRP A 117 2.86 -17.58 3.58
CA TRP A 117 4.08 -16.94 3.07
C TRP A 117 3.89 -16.36 1.65
N PHE A 118 3.21 -17.10 0.78
CA PHE A 118 2.96 -16.70 -0.60
C PHE A 118 2.11 -15.43 -0.68
N TYR A 119 1.20 -15.21 0.27
CA TYR A 119 0.37 -14.00 0.32
C TYR A 119 1.05 -12.85 1.09
N ARG A 120 1.70 -13.14 2.23
CA ARG A 120 2.33 -12.11 3.06
C ARG A 120 3.48 -11.39 2.37
N LYS A 121 4.37 -12.11 1.69
CA LYS A 121 5.59 -11.54 1.10
C LYS A 121 5.33 -10.55 -0.04
N PRO A 122 4.51 -10.86 -1.06
CA PRO A 122 4.19 -9.89 -2.08
C PRO A 122 3.32 -8.74 -1.55
N GLY A 123 2.46 -8.99 -0.55
CA GLY A 123 1.71 -7.92 0.12
C GLY A 123 2.61 -6.87 0.76
N VAL A 124 3.64 -7.31 1.49
CA VAL A 124 4.66 -6.40 2.07
C VAL A 124 5.44 -5.66 0.99
N LEU A 125 5.81 -6.33 -0.11
CA LEU A 125 6.49 -5.70 -1.23
C LEU A 125 5.62 -4.62 -1.90
N LEU A 126 4.33 -4.92 -2.10
CA LEU A 126 3.37 -3.98 -2.69
C LEU A 126 3.16 -2.78 -1.77
N LEU A 127 2.97 -3.01 -0.46
CA LEU A 127 2.86 -1.92 0.51
C LEU A 127 4.11 -1.05 0.52
N TRP A 128 5.30 -1.65 0.47
CA TRP A 128 6.55 -0.92 0.36
C TRP A 128 6.64 -0.08 -0.93
N PHE A 129 6.19 -0.64 -2.06
CA PHE A 129 6.16 0.06 -3.35
C PHE A 129 5.15 1.22 -3.39
N VAL A 130 3.99 1.07 -2.76
CA VAL A 130 2.98 2.14 -2.73
C VAL A 130 3.39 3.25 -1.76
N SER A 131 3.95 2.89 -0.60
CA SER A 131 4.31 3.86 0.44
C SER A 131 5.58 4.67 0.15
N ASN A 132 6.58 4.07 -0.53
CA ASN A 132 7.86 4.74 -0.74
C ASN A 132 7.99 5.33 -2.16
N PRO A 133 8.21 4.55 -3.23
CA PRO A 133 8.51 5.12 -4.54
C PRO A 133 7.33 5.87 -5.15
N MET A 134 6.09 5.39 -4.95
CA MET A 134 4.90 6.08 -5.43
C MET A 134 4.68 7.43 -4.72
N GLN A 135 4.92 7.49 -3.41
CA GLN A 135 4.80 8.73 -2.65
C GLN A 135 5.90 9.74 -3.03
N ASP A 136 7.14 9.28 -3.20
CA ASP A 136 8.25 10.11 -3.67
C ASP A 136 7.99 10.65 -5.08
N LEU A 137 7.49 9.81 -5.98
CA LEU A 137 7.12 10.22 -7.34
C LEU A 137 6.03 11.28 -7.31
N ARG A 138 4.99 11.08 -6.50
CA ARG A 138 3.90 12.06 -6.31
C ARG A 138 4.45 13.40 -5.82
N LEU A 139 5.31 13.41 -4.80
CA LEU A 139 5.88 14.64 -4.24
C LEU A 139 6.76 15.36 -5.27
N ARG A 140 7.57 14.61 -6.04
CA ARG A 140 8.37 15.17 -7.14
C ARG A 140 7.50 15.83 -8.20
N LEU A 141 6.47 15.13 -8.68
CA LEU A 141 5.52 15.66 -9.66
C LEU A 141 4.82 16.91 -9.13
N GLN A 142 4.32 16.89 -7.90
CA GLN A 142 3.66 18.05 -7.28
C GLN A 142 4.59 19.26 -7.17
N SER A 143 5.87 19.05 -6.80
CA SER A 143 6.85 20.13 -6.73
C SER A 143 7.17 20.71 -8.11
N PHE A 144 7.24 19.88 -9.14
CA PHE A 144 7.46 20.29 -10.52
C PHE A 144 6.29 21.13 -11.05
N PHE A 145 5.04 20.65 -10.88
CA PHE A 145 3.85 21.38 -11.31
C PHE A 145 3.70 22.70 -10.55
N THR A 146 3.92 22.71 -9.24
CA THR A 146 3.89 23.95 -8.44
C THR A 146 4.91 24.96 -8.98
N ARG A 147 6.17 24.54 -9.22
CA ARG A 147 7.21 25.42 -9.79
C ARG A 147 6.80 25.96 -11.14
N MET A 148 6.28 25.11 -12.03
CA MET A 148 5.83 25.52 -13.36
C MET A 148 4.73 26.57 -13.27
N VAL A 149 3.70 26.33 -12.46
CA VAL A 149 2.59 27.27 -12.26
C VAL A 149 3.08 28.59 -11.65
N THR A 150 3.98 28.56 -10.67
CA THR A 150 4.53 29.79 -10.08
C THR A 150 5.38 30.61 -11.05
N ASN A 151 6.12 29.95 -11.94
CA ASN A 151 6.92 30.60 -12.97
C ASN A 151 6.04 31.24 -14.05
N VAL A 152 4.98 30.55 -14.46
CA VAL A 152 4.00 31.10 -15.41
C VAL A 152 3.21 32.25 -14.78
N ALA A 153 2.78 32.10 -13.51
CA ALA A 153 2.08 33.16 -12.79
C ALA A 153 2.96 34.39 -12.53
N SER A 154 4.27 34.22 -12.30
CA SER A 154 5.19 35.35 -12.17
C SER A 154 5.46 36.02 -13.51
N LEU A 155 5.53 35.25 -14.61
CA LEU A 155 5.57 35.76 -15.98
C LEU A 155 4.37 36.65 -16.32
N SER A 156 3.18 36.21 -15.93
CA SER A 156 1.95 36.98 -16.15
C SER A 156 1.89 38.28 -15.35
N LYS A 157 2.51 38.35 -14.16
CA LYS A 157 2.44 39.55 -13.31
C LYS A 157 3.31 40.69 -13.83
N ASN A 158 4.45 40.40 -14.46
CA ASN A 158 5.36 41.41 -14.99
C ASN A 158 6.17 40.90 -16.21
N PRO A 159 5.62 40.99 -17.43
CA PRO A 159 6.30 40.51 -18.63
C PRO A 159 7.60 41.27 -18.96
N ILE A 160 7.71 42.55 -18.56
CA ILE A 160 8.81 43.46 -18.94
C ILE A 160 9.97 43.45 -17.94
N LEU A 161 9.69 43.25 -16.63
CA LEU A 161 10.72 43.23 -15.57
C LEU A 161 11.55 41.96 -15.55
N LEU A 162 11.01 40.84 -16.02
CA LEU A 162 11.67 39.54 -15.93
C LEU A 162 13.02 39.45 -16.65
N PRO A 163 13.17 39.85 -17.93
CA PRO A 163 14.48 39.85 -18.56
C PRO A 163 15.48 40.77 -17.85
N GLU A 164 15.01 41.91 -17.32
CA GLU A 164 15.87 42.84 -16.57
C GLU A 164 16.33 42.26 -15.23
N ILE A 165 15.45 41.59 -14.48
CA ILE A 165 15.76 40.90 -13.22
C ILE A 165 16.68 39.70 -13.50
N THR A 166 16.44 38.91 -14.55
CA THR A 166 17.27 37.76 -14.92
C THR A 166 18.68 38.20 -15.29
N VAL A 167 18.83 39.27 -16.08
CA VAL A 167 20.15 39.85 -16.42
C VAL A 167 20.87 40.36 -15.16
N ARG A 168 20.17 41.08 -14.28
CA ARG A 168 20.75 41.57 -13.02
C ARG A 168 21.15 40.45 -12.07
N TYR A 169 20.34 39.38 -11.98
CA TYR A 169 20.66 38.19 -11.18
C TYR A 169 21.86 37.42 -11.74
N PHE A 170 21.93 37.25 -13.07
CA PHE A 170 23.06 36.62 -13.74
C PHE A 170 24.35 37.43 -13.55
N HIS A 171 24.24 38.76 -13.68
CA HIS A 171 25.34 39.68 -13.40
C HIS A 171 25.83 39.56 -11.96
N LEU A 172 24.92 39.49 -10.98
CA LEU A 172 25.26 39.28 -9.57
C LEU A 172 25.97 37.94 -9.36
N LYS A 173 25.48 36.85 -9.96
CA LYS A 173 26.10 35.52 -9.84
C LYS A 173 27.49 35.46 -10.47
N ILE A 174 27.69 36.13 -11.60
CA ILE A 174 29.00 36.28 -12.24
C ILE A 174 29.93 37.10 -11.36
N MET A 175 29.49 38.27 -10.89
CA MET A 175 30.28 39.15 -10.03
C MET A 175 30.65 38.46 -8.72
N ASN A 176 29.73 37.73 -8.09
CA ASN A 176 30.01 36.97 -6.88
C ASN A 176 31.08 35.89 -7.13
N ARG A 177 31.00 35.14 -8.23
CA ARG A 177 32.04 34.18 -8.60
C ARG A 177 33.38 34.83 -8.92
N LEU A 178 33.38 35.99 -9.59
CA LEU A 178 34.59 36.74 -9.90
C LEU A 178 35.25 37.30 -8.64
N TYR A 179 34.49 37.90 -7.73
CA TYR A 179 35.01 38.48 -6.48
C TYR A 179 35.47 37.42 -5.48
N GLN A 180 34.86 36.24 -5.47
CA GLN A 180 35.38 35.09 -4.72
C GLN A 180 36.69 34.57 -5.31
N ALA A 181 36.81 34.49 -6.64
CA ALA A 181 38.05 34.08 -7.30
C ALA A 181 39.18 35.11 -7.19
N SER A 182 38.87 36.41 -7.19
CA SER A 182 39.87 37.49 -7.05
C SER A 182 40.24 37.81 -5.59
N GLY A 183 39.64 37.12 -4.61
CA GLY A 183 39.90 37.33 -3.18
C GLY A 183 39.38 38.66 -2.60
N THR A 184 38.71 39.50 -3.40
CA THR A 184 38.23 40.85 -3.04
C THR A 184 36.79 40.84 -2.48
N TYR A 185 36.22 39.66 -2.25
CA TYR A 185 34.84 39.46 -1.79
C TYR A 185 34.48 40.25 -0.53
N LYS A 186 35.40 40.34 0.43
CA LYS A 186 35.15 40.97 1.74
C LYS A 186 34.99 42.50 1.64
N ASP A 187 35.63 43.11 0.65
CA ASP A 187 35.64 44.56 0.42
C ASP A 187 34.40 45.03 -0.37
N LYS A 188 33.91 44.19 -1.29
CA LYS A 188 32.70 44.46 -2.10
C LYS A 188 31.44 43.75 -1.62
N ALA A 189 31.46 43.18 -0.41
CA ALA A 189 30.32 42.48 0.18
C ALA A 189 29.08 43.40 0.32
N ASP A 190 29.29 44.67 0.63
CA ASP A 190 28.20 45.64 0.80
C ASP A 190 27.57 46.04 -0.55
N GLU A 191 28.36 46.12 -1.63
CA GLU A 191 27.84 46.32 -2.99
C GLU A 191 27.00 45.13 -3.46
N LEU A 192 27.44 43.90 -3.19
CA LEU A 192 26.70 42.67 -3.49
C LEU A 192 25.37 42.62 -2.75
N LYS A 193 25.35 42.93 -1.44
CA LYS A 193 24.12 43.02 -0.63
C LYS A 193 23.18 44.11 -1.15
N GLY A 194 23.71 45.26 -1.56
CA GLY A 194 22.93 46.33 -2.19
C GLY A 194 22.30 45.92 -3.52
N LEU A 195 22.98 45.08 -4.30
CA LEU A 195 22.44 44.54 -5.55
C LEU A 195 21.37 43.47 -5.30
N GLU A 196 21.56 42.60 -4.30
CA GLU A 196 20.57 41.61 -3.88
C GLU A 196 19.26 42.26 -3.39
N SER A 197 19.36 43.29 -2.55
CA SER A 197 18.19 44.01 -2.04
C SER A 197 17.41 44.72 -3.15
N ARG A 198 18.09 45.28 -4.15
CA ARG A 198 17.45 45.89 -5.34
C ARG A 198 16.76 44.86 -6.23
N ILE A 199 17.30 43.65 -6.34
CA ILE A 199 16.67 42.54 -7.05
C ILE A 199 15.44 42.04 -6.29
N ALA A 200 15.51 41.95 -4.96
CA ALA A 200 14.38 41.57 -4.11
C ALA A 200 13.23 42.58 -4.21
N ALA A 201 13.53 43.88 -4.12
CA ALA A 201 12.55 44.95 -4.30
C ALA A 201 11.91 44.94 -5.70
N ALA A 202 12.71 44.67 -6.74
CA ALA A 202 12.19 44.56 -8.11
C ALA A 202 11.29 43.35 -8.35
N LYS A 203 11.42 42.29 -7.55
CA LYS A 203 10.62 41.07 -7.64
C LYS A 203 9.20 41.25 -7.05
N GLU A 204 9.02 42.19 -6.13
CA GLU A 204 7.74 42.50 -5.49
C GLU A 204 6.95 43.62 -6.17
N MET A 205 7.59 44.43 -7.03
CA MET A 205 6.90 45.47 -7.79
C MET A 205 5.82 44.88 -8.71
N ARG A 206 4.60 45.39 -8.63
CA ARG A 206 3.53 45.14 -9.61
C ARG A 206 3.72 46.04 -10.82
N TYR A 207 3.18 45.63 -11.97
CA TYR A 207 3.22 46.43 -13.19
C TYR A 207 2.56 47.79 -12.95
N ASP A 208 3.38 48.84 -13.06
CA ASP A 208 2.94 50.24 -12.99
C ASP A 208 3.31 50.92 -14.31
N GLU A 209 2.28 51.38 -15.02
CA GLU A 209 2.38 52.04 -16.31
C GLU A 209 3.21 53.33 -16.24
N ASN A 210 3.20 54.02 -15.08
CA ASN A 210 3.89 55.29 -14.89
C ASN A 210 5.42 55.13 -14.74
N VAL A 211 5.88 53.98 -14.26
CA VAL A 211 7.31 53.67 -14.08
C VAL A 211 7.96 53.29 -15.41
N TYR A 212 7.19 52.70 -16.32
CA TYR A 212 7.67 52.17 -17.60
C TYR A 212 7.53 53.11 -18.79
N ARG A 213 7.15 54.38 -18.56
CA ARG A 213 7.00 55.40 -19.60
C ARG A 213 8.36 55.78 -20.20
N ARG A 214 8.91 54.91 -21.04
CA ARG A 214 10.10 55.20 -21.85
C ARG A 214 9.69 56.05 -23.07
N PRO A 215 10.59 56.92 -23.56
CA PRO A 215 10.31 57.70 -24.76
C PRO A 215 9.98 56.76 -25.92
N ILE A 216 8.88 57.06 -26.64
CA ILE A 216 8.33 56.25 -27.75
C ILE A 216 9.41 55.89 -28.78
N GLY A 217 10.42 56.75 -28.94
CA GLY A 217 11.56 56.53 -29.84
C GLY A 217 12.35 55.24 -29.60
N LEU A 218 12.44 54.74 -28.36
CA LEU A 218 13.15 53.47 -28.08
C LEU A 218 12.41 52.26 -28.67
N GLY A 219 11.07 52.25 -28.56
CA GLY A 219 10.24 51.20 -29.11
C GLY A 219 10.28 51.17 -30.64
N VAL A 220 10.22 52.36 -31.26
CA VAL A 220 10.34 52.52 -32.72
C VAL A 220 11.71 52.04 -33.21
N LEU A 221 12.79 52.36 -32.50
CA LEU A 221 14.15 51.95 -32.86
C LEU A 221 14.32 50.43 -32.81
N ILE A 222 13.78 49.76 -31.79
CA ILE A 222 13.81 48.28 -31.68
C ILE A 222 12.98 47.65 -32.81
N ALA A 223 11.80 48.20 -33.13
CA ALA A 223 10.97 47.70 -34.22
C ALA A 223 11.66 47.84 -35.58
N ILE A 224 12.34 48.96 -35.84
CA ILE A 224 13.14 49.17 -37.05
C ILE A 224 14.29 48.17 -37.13
N ILE A 225 15.05 47.95 -36.05
CA ILE A 225 16.13 46.95 -36.02
C ILE A 225 15.58 45.55 -36.31
N PHE A 226 14.46 45.19 -35.70
CA PHE A 226 13.83 43.89 -35.92
C PHE A 226 13.41 43.69 -37.39
N LEU A 227 12.75 44.69 -37.98
CA LEU A 227 12.36 44.66 -39.40
C LEU A 227 13.58 44.60 -40.33
N LEU A 228 14.67 45.31 -39.99
CA LEU A 228 15.90 45.31 -40.77
C LEU A 228 16.58 43.93 -40.72
N VAL A 229 16.70 43.33 -39.52
CA VAL A 229 17.23 41.96 -39.36
C VAL A 229 16.37 40.95 -40.10
N TYR A 230 15.05 41.05 -39.99
CA TYR A 230 14.11 40.19 -40.71
C TYR A 230 14.27 40.32 -42.23
N GLY A 231 14.35 41.55 -42.74
CA GLY A 231 14.61 41.82 -44.15
C GLY A 231 15.96 41.27 -44.64
N LEU A 232 17.00 41.34 -43.80
CA LEU A 232 18.32 40.82 -44.11
C LEU A 232 18.35 39.30 -44.17
N ILE A 233 17.67 38.63 -43.23
CA ILE A 233 17.47 37.17 -43.25
C ILE A 233 16.69 36.75 -44.50
N TYR A 234 15.63 37.48 -44.83
CA TYR A 234 14.83 37.21 -46.03
C TYR A 234 15.66 37.37 -47.31
N PHE A 235 16.45 38.45 -47.42
CA PHE A 235 17.33 38.70 -48.56
C PHE A 235 18.42 37.63 -48.72
N ILE A 236 19.05 37.19 -47.63
CA ILE A 236 20.05 36.10 -47.66
C ILE A 236 19.42 34.77 -48.09
N ARG A 237 18.15 34.53 -47.73
CA ARG A 237 17.45 33.27 -48.02
C ARG A 237 16.82 33.22 -49.41
N LEU A 238 16.63 34.38 -50.05
CA LEU A 238 16.05 34.50 -51.40
C LEU A 238 17.12 34.44 -52.51
N ARG A 239 18.41 34.48 -52.15
CA ARG A 239 19.56 34.34 -53.05
C ARG A 239 20.10 32.92 -52.98
#